data_AF-A0A7C1VXQ3-F1
#
_entry.id   AF-A0A7C1VXQ3-F1
#
_cell.length_a   1.000
_cell.length_b   1.000
_cell.length_c   1.000
_cell.angle_alpha   90.00
_cell.angle_beta   90.00
_cell.angle_gamma   90.00
#
_symmetry.space_group_name_H-M   'P 1'
#
loop_
_entity.id
_entity.type
_entity.pdbx_description
1 polymer ?
#
loop_
_entity_poly.entity_id
_entity_poly.type
_entity_poly.pdbx_seq_one_letter_code
_entity_poly.pdbx_strand_id
1 'polypeptide(L)' 'MKRSEANYVYKLLRQWTRAEIMARLGRFDNLEFADYFVKKIEIEDKLRKFMFGTSNLVELGIKWGLIKEKRTRRKKKQK' A
#
# COMPACT_ATOMS: atom_id res chain seq x y z
N MET A 1 -10.53 -16.81 6.41
CA MET A 1 -9.10 -16.56 6.62
C MET A 1 -8.54 -17.69 7.49
N LYS A 2 -7.57 -18.44 6.98
CA LYS A 2 -6.88 -19.51 7.73
C LYS A 2 -6.00 -18.89 8.81
N ARG A 3 -5.75 -19.61 9.91
CA ARG A 3 -4.94 -19.11 11.04
C ARG A 3 -3.52 -18.66 10.62
N SER A 4 -2.94 -19.31 9.62
CA SER A 4 -1.65 -18.93 9.03
C SER A 4 -1.67 -17.57 8.32
N GLU A 5 -2.76 -17.27 7.62
CA GLU A 5 -2.98 -15.98 6.94
C GLU A 5 -3.14 -14.85 7.97
N ALA A 6 -3.87 -15.12 9.06
CA ALA A 6 -4.01 -14.19 10.20
C ALA A 6 -2.65 -13.82 10.81
N ASN A 7 -1.81 -14.84 11.05
CA ASN A 7 -0.47 -14.65 11.61
C ASN A 7 0.43 -13.87 10.66
N TYR A 8 0.29 -14.09 9.35
CA TYR A 8 1.06 -13.36 8.34
C TYR A 8 0.68 -11.88 8.31
N VAL A 9 -0.62 -11.57 8.30
CA VAL A 9 -1.13 -10.19 8.39
C VAL A 9 -0.64 -9.51 9.67
N TYR A 10 -0.76 -10.20 10.81
CA TYR A 10 -0.28 -9.67 12.10
C TYR A 10 1.23 -9.36 12.09
N LYS A 11 2.04 -10.25 11.48
CA LYS A 11 3.49 -10.03 11.32
C LYS A 11 3.77 -8.78 10.47
N LEU A 12 3.06 -8.61 9.36
CA LEU A 12 3.21 -7.43 8.50
C LEU A 12 2.78 -6.15 9.24
N LEU A 13 1.66 -6.17 9.96
CA LEU A 13 1.23 -5.03 10.78
C LEU A 13 2.29 -4.63 11.81
N ARG A 14 2.88 -5.61 12.52
CA ARG A 14 3.96 -5.33 13.48
C ARG A 14 5.19 -4.69 12.81
N GLN A 15 5.56 -5.14 11.62
CA GLN A 15 6.67 -4.55 10.86
C GLN A 15 6.35 -3.13 10.38
N TRP A 16 5.12 -2.91 9.91
CA TRP A 16 4.63 -1.59 9.50
C TRP A 16 4.69 -0.60 10.66
N THR A 17 4.17 -0.98 11.83
CA THR A 17 4.19 -0.13 13.03
C THR A 17 5.62 0.23 13.44
N ARG A 18 6.55 -0.75 13.38
CA ARG A 18 7.96 -0.48 13.67
C ARG A 18 8.57 0.52 12.68
N ALA A 19 8.28 0.39 11.38
CA ALA A 19 8.77 1.31 10.36
C ALA A 19 8.21 2.72 10.58
N GLU A 20 6.91 2.86 10.89
CA GLU A 20 6.30 4.16 11.19
C GLU A 20 6.90 4.81 12.44
N ILE A 21 7.13 4.06 13.52
CA ILE A 21 7.78 4.60 14.73
C ILE A 21 9.17 5.11 14.41
N MET A 22 9.97 4.34 13.66
CA MET A 22 11.33 4.74 13.30
C MET A 22 11.34 5.91 12.30
N ALA A 23 10.37 5.99 11.39
CA ALA A 23 10.24 7.14 10.50
C ALA A 23 9.89 8.43 11.27
N ARG A 24 9.16 8.33 12.39
CA ARG A 24 8.82 9.49 13.23
C ARG A 24 9.94 9.91 14.18
N LEU A 25 10.68 8.94 14.71
CA LEU A 25 11.76 9.16 15.67
C LEU A 25 13.15 9.27 15.01
N GLY A 26 13.21 8.96 13.71
CA GLY A 26 14.42 8.95 12.91
C GLY A 26 15.07 10.32 12.86
N ARG A 27 16.39 10.32 12.93
CA ARG A 27 17.22 11.52 12.85
C ARG A 27 17.16 12.12 11.45
N PHE A 28 16.96 13.44 11.35
CA PHE A 28 16.82 14.15 10.07
C PHE A 28 18.17 14.25 9.33
N ASP A 29 19.25 14.33 10.10
CA ASP A 29 20.64 14.49 9.70
C ASP A 29 21.15 13.39 8.75
N ASN A 30 20.67 12.14 8.90
CA ASN A 30 21.10 11.02 8.07
C ASN A 30 20.03 10.52 7.09
N LEU A 31 18.90 11.24 6.94
CA LEU A 31 17.75 10.81 6.13
C LEU A 31 17.21 9.40 6.50
N GLU A 32 17.57 8.82 7.64
CA GLU A 32 17.11 7.50 8.07
C GLU A 32 15.59 7.42 8.15
N PHE A 33 14.94 8.54 8.48
CA PHE A 33 13.48 8.63 8.47
C PHE A 33 12.89 8.30 7.09
N ALA A 34 13.56 8.69 6.01
CA ALA A 34 13.10 8.46 4.64
C ALA A 34 13.18 6.97 4.30
N ASP A 35 14.24 6.27 4.71
CA ASP A 35 14.37 4.82 4.52
C ASP A 35 13.27 4.06 5.26
N TYR A 36 12.98 4.44 6.50
CA TYR A 36 11.89 3.85 7.26
C TYR A 36 10.52 4.17 6.66
N PHE A 37 10.35 5.37 6.09
CA PHE A 37 9.12 5.75 5.39
C PHE A 37 8.91 4.94 4.11
N VAL A 38 9.95 4.73 3.31
CA VAL A 38 9.90 3.85 2.12
C VAL A 38 9.55 2.43 2.53
N LYS A 39 10.22 1.90 3.56
CA LYS A 39 9.95 0.55 4.08
C LYS A 39 8.53 0.39 4.58
N LYS A 40 7.94 1.44 5.16
CA LYS A 40 6.52 1.44 5.54
C LYS A 40 5.62 1.25 4.33
N ILE A 41 5.85 2.02 3.25
CA ILE A 41 5.06 1.91 2.00
C ILE A 41 5.14 0.50 1.42
N GLU A 42 6.34 -0.09 1.39
CA GLU A 42 6.52 -1.47 0.89
C GLU A 42 5.71 -2.50 1.69
N ILE A 43 5.62 -2.34 3.02
CA ILE A 43 4.86 -3.25 3.88
C ILE A 43 3.36 -3.04 3.68
N GLU A 44 2.90 -1.80 3.51
CA GLU A 44 1.51 -1.53 3.16
C GLU A 44 1.12 -2.15 1.82
N ASP A 45 2.00 -2.09 0.81
CA ASP A 45 1.75 -2.72 -0.49
C ASP A 45 1.66 -4.24 -0.38
N LYS A 46 2.50 -4.87 0.45
CA LYS A 46 2.40 -6.30 0.76
C LYS A 46 1.08 -6.65 1.43
N LEU A 47 0.65 -5.84 2.41
CA LEU A 47 -0.64 -6.00 3.07
C LEU A 47 -1.80 -5.88 2.06
N ARG A 48 -1.81 -4.82 1.25
CA ARG A 48 -2.83 -4.58 0.23
C ARG A 48 -2.89 -5.74 -0.78
N LYS A 49 -1.74 -6.14 -1.31
CA LYS A 49 -1.65 -7.26 -2.26
C LYS A 49 -2.12 -8.58 -1.65
N PHE A 50 -1.78 -8.84 -0.40
CA PHE A 50 -2.20 -10.05 0.30
C PHE A 50 -3.71 -10.08 0.57
N MET A 51 -4.26 -8.97 1.08
CA MET A 51 -5.68 -8.91 1.50
C MET A 51 -6.64 -8.72 0.33
N PHE A 52 -6.24 -7.98 -0.71
CA PHE A 52 -7.13 -7.50 -1.77
C PHE A 52 -6.67 -7.88 -3.18
N GLY A 53 -5.55 -8.61 -3.31
CA GLY A 53 -5.00 -9.05 -4.58
C GLY A 53 -4.27 -7.97 -5.40
N THR A 54 -4.26 -6.72 -4.93
CA THR A 54 -3.60 -5.59 -5.60
C THR A 54 -3.05 -4.60 -4.57
N SER A 55 -1.92 -3.96 -4.88
CA SER A 55 -1.39 -2.82 -4.11
C SER A 55 -1.80 -1.47 -4.69
N ASN A 56 -2.45 -1.45 -5.87
CA ASN A 56 -2.83 -0.24 -6.54
C ASN A 56 -4.04 0.43 -5.86
N LEU A 57 -3.81 1.58 -5.22
CA LEU A 57 -4.84 2.34 -4.53
C LEU A 57 -5.98 2.81 -5.44
N VAL A 58 -5.69 3.10 -6.71
CA VAL A 58 -6.72 3.52 -7.68
C VAL A 58 -7.62 2.32 -7.99
N GLU A 59 -7.03 1.15 -8.21
CA GLU A 59 -7.80 -0.08 -8.45
C GLU A 59 -8.67 -0.45 -7.23
N LEU A 60 -8.11 -0.33 -6.02
CA LEU A 60 -8.87 -0.51 -4.77
C LEU A 60 -9.99 0.52 -4.63
N GLY A 61 -9.71 1.79 -4.90
CA GLY A 61 -10.69 2.85 -4.84
C GLY A 61 -11.86 2.64 -5.80
N ILE A 62 -11.61 2.09 -6.99
CA ILE A 62 -12.67 1.69 -7.94
C ILE A 62 -13.44 0.49 -7.39
N LYS A 63 -12.74 -0.56 -6.93
CA LYS A 63 -13.36 -1.78 -6.35
C LYS A 63 -14.26 -1.47 -5.15
N TRP A 64 -13.89 -0.50 -4.33
CA TRP A 64 -14.65 -0.06 -3.16
C TRP A 64 -15.68 1.03 -3.46
N GLY A 65 -15.79 1.48 -4.71
CA GLY A 65 -16.72 2.54 -5.10
C GLY A 65 -16.37 3.93 -4.57
N LEU A 66 -15.13 4.14 -4.11
CA LEU A 66 -14.64 5.43 -3.61
C LEU A 66 -14.34 6.41 -4.75
N ILE A 67 -13.95 5.91 -5.92
CA ILE A 67 -13.69 6.70 -7.12
C ILE A 67 -14.35 6.07 -8.35
N LYS A 68 -14.79 6.91 -9.29
CA LYS A 68 -15.32 6.44 -10.58
C LYS A 68 -14.19 6.05 -11.52
N GLU A 69 -14.34 4.91 -12.19
CA GLU A 69 -13.44 4.53 -13.27
C GLU A 69 -13.51 5.59 -14.37
N LYS A 70 -12.38 6.25 -14.66
CA LYS A 70 -12.29 7.16 -15.80
C LYS A 70 -12.46 6.32 -17.06
N ARG A 71 -13.67 6.32 -17.63
CA ARG A 71 -13.90 5.80 -18.98
C ARG A 71 -13.02 6.60 -19.94
N THR A 72 -11.89 6.04 -20.34
CA THR A 72 -11.07 6.61 -21.41
C THR A 72 -11.96 6.66 -22.65
N ARG A 73 -12.35 7.86 -23.09
CA ARG A 73 -13.02 8.04 -24.38
C ARG A 73 -12.06 7.47 -25.43
N ARG A 74 -12.34 6.27 -25.94
CA ARG A 74 -11.66 5.73 -27.11
C ARG A 74 -11.78 6.80 -28.20
N LYS A 75 -10.65 7.41 -28.60
CA LYS A 75 -10.62 8.28 -29.77
C LYS A 75 -11.15 7.45 -30.94
N LYS A 76 -12.36 7.78 -31.41
CA LYS A 76 -12.93 7.23 -32.64
C LYS A 76 -11.88 7.52 -33.72
N LYS A 77 -11.27 6.49 -34.30
CA LYS A 77 -10.46 6.65 -35.51
C LYS A 77 -11.35 7.34 -36.54
N GLN A 78 -11.06 8.60 -36.84
CA GLN A 78 -11.60 9.24 -38.04
C GLN A 78 -10.98 8.48 -39.22
N LYS A 79 -11.87 7.86 -40.01
CA LYS A 79 -11.54 7.36 -41.35
C LYS A 79 -11.46 8.55 -42.29
#